data_AF-A0A966SZ16-F1
#
_entry.id   AF-A0A966SZ16-F1
#
_cell.length_a   1.000
_cell.length_b   1.000
_cell.length_c   1.000
_cell.angle_alpha   90.00
_cell.angle_beta   90.00
_cell.angle_gamma   90.00
#
_symmetry.space_group_name_H-M   'P 1'
#
loop_
_entity.id
_entity.type
_entity.pdbx_description
1 polymer ?
#
loop_
_entity_poly.entity_id
_entity_poly.type
_entity_poly.pdbx_seq_one_letter_code
_entity_poly.pdbx_strand_id
1 'polypeptide(L)'
;MLGHEAGFANLVVEPGAQTVFTRIRVDIRDLPYSGTYRITTPYKILVVSNAVAATRLFLTEDVGLTPPPASEANFNLSLHSKYGPYLLPSNTRGGAELPPVTFEGRSYIADAARIGKITGSPLGPQTNVFRIECWDYVRNNGIPVLDPAGNPIVTKLLDTEVDDFTLTGRIKTDTIPDYVKIDRASYFNSPTDKRVDVFVTSPASLTNRLPAQPFSTLVARPITLYPAPPQTNTLITGTTVLAPPAGVPGIVMARNGSSLFAQSPQIKTGIFPQEVTVMDGIGAIYRARVTDSLYISTINYSPASQTLSVESISSDTVTPPVLSLSGVETTAPTIFQNGVLNLTGLAAVPNEVGIVSSYGAYNT
;
A
#
# COMPACT_ATOMS: atom_id res chain seq x y z
N MET A 1 -6.59 14.73 -19.43
CA MET A 1 -5.59 13.65 -19.27
C MET A 1 -5.90 12.90 -17.99
N LEU A 2 -5.84 11.55 -18.01
CA LEU A 2 -6.04 10.68 -16.85
C LEU A 2 -5.02 9.54 -16.90
N GLY A 3 -4.21 9.34 -15.86
CA GLY A 3 -3.26 8.22 -15.84
C GLY A 3 -2.23 8.24 -14.71
N HIS A 4 -1.44 7.17 -14.64
CA HIS A 4 -0.16 7.14 -13.93
C HIS A 4 0.91 7.73 -14.86
N GLU A 5 1.60 8.75 -14.37
CA GLU A 5 2.72 9.41 -15.03
C GLU A 5 4.00 9.10 -14.25
N ALA A 6 5.10 8.99 -14.98
CA ALA A 6 6.42 8.84 -14.39
C ALA A 6 7.36 9.90 -14.98
N GLY A 7 8.28 10.39 -14.17
CA GLY A 7 9.30 11.35 -14.58
C GLY A 7 10.54 11.26 -13.70
N PHE A 8 11.44 12.22 -13.87
CA PHE A 8 12.57 12.42 -12.97
C PHE A 8 12.41 13.79 -12.31
N ALA A 9 12.63 13.85 -11.00
CA ALA A 9 12.51 15.11 -10.27
C ALA A 9 13.69 16.07 -10.54
N ASN A 10 14.76 15.53 -11.13
CA ASN A 10 15.99 16.26 -11.43
C ASN A 10 16.17 16.37 -12.95
N LEU A 11 16.89 17.42 -13.39
CA LEU A 11 17.29 17.59 -14.79
C LEU A 11 18.26 16.50 -15.26
N VAL A 12 19.08 16.00 -14.34
CA VAL A 12 19.97 14.85 -14.58
C VAL A 12 19.25 13.58 -14.15
N VAL A 13 19.16 12.62 -15.08
CA VAL A 13 18.56 11.31 -14.82
C VAL A 13 19.48 10.51 -13.93
N GLU A 14 19.08 10.32 -12.67
CA GLU A 14 19.82 9.55 -11.67
C GLU A 14 18.94 8.46 -11.05
N PRO A 15 19.47 7.26 -10.77
CA PRO A 15 18.76 6.25 -9.99
C PRO A 15 18.30 6.81 -8.63
N GLY A 16 17.03 6.60 -8.26
CA GLY A 16 16.42 7.15 -7.05
C GLY A 16 15.70 8.47 -7.27
N ALA A 17 15.92 9.17 -8.38
CA ALA A 17 15.23 10.41 -8.72
C ALA A 17 13.92 10.20 -9.50
N GLN A 18 13.49 8.94 -9.70
CA GLN A 18 12.22 8.63 -10.36
C GLN A 18 11.04 9.11 -9.51
N THR A 19 10.09 9.83 -10.10
CA THR A 19 8.81 10.16 -9.48
C THR A 19 7.68 9.48 -10.24
N VAL A 20 6.71 8.94 -9.52
CA VAL A 20 5.47 8.41 -10.10
C VAL A 20 4.30 9.05 -9.38
N PHE A 21 3.37 9.56 -10.16
CA PHE A 21 2.16 10.17 -9.64
C PHE A 21 0.99 9.82 -10.55
N THR A 22 -0.20 10.06 -10.05
CA THR A 22 -1.41 9.90 -10.83
C THR A 22 -2.08 11.24 -11.00
N ARG A 23 -2.57 11.55 -12.20
CA ARG A 23 -3.15 12.85 -12.52
C ARG A 23 -4.51 12.73 -13.18
N ILE A 24 -5.43 13.61 -12.79
CA ILE A 24 -6.53 14.06 -13.63
C ILE A 24 -6.32 15.54 -13.93
N ARG A 25 -6.33 15.90 -15.22
CA ARG A 25 -6.31 17.29 -15.66
C ARG A 25 -7.45 17.57 -16.62
N VAL A 26 -8.22 18.60 -16.30
CA VAL A 26 -9.23 19.22 -17.15
C VAL A 26 -8.84 20.66 -17.42
N ASP A 27 -8.78 21.03 -18.69
CA ASP A 27 -8.41 22.37 -19.14
C ASP A 27 -9.39 22.80 -20.23
N ILE A 28 -10.36 23.62 -19.86
CA ILE A 28 -11.31 24.26 -20.78
C ILE A 28 -10.89 25.72 -20.87
N ARG A 29 -10.32 26.11 -22.01
CA ARG A 29 -9.68 27.42 -22.18
C ARG A 29 -10.68 28.57 -22.08
N ASP A 30 -11.86 28.39 -22.67
CA ASP A 30 -12.91 29.39 -22.72
C ASP A 30 -14.26 28.74 -22.39
N LEU A 31 -14.82 29.07 -21.23
CA LEU A 31 -16.15 28.61 -20.86
C LEU A 31 -17.24 29.34 -21.69
N PRO A 32 -18.15 28.62 -22.35
CA PRO A 32 -19.17 29.27 -23.18
C PRO A 32 -20.26 29.98 -22.36
N TYR A 33 -20.52 29.52 -21.13
CA TYR A 33 -21.58 30.04 -20.26
C TYR A 33 -21.10 30.22 -18.83
N SER A 34 -21.73 31.15 -18.10
CA SER A 34 -21.62 31.22 -16.65
C SER A 34 -22.59 30.22 -16.01
N GLY A 35 -22.20 29.60 -14.90
CA GLY A 35 -23.05 28.65 -14.19
C GLY A 35 -22.27 27.60 -13.42
N THR A 36 -22.99 26.56 -12.99
CA THR A 36 -22.42 25.38 -12.34
C THR A 36 -22.07 24.33 -13.38
N TYR A 37 -20.78 24.01 -13.48
CA TYR A 37 -20.28 22.97 -14.36
C TYR A 37 -20.20 21.64 -13.63
N ARG A 38 -20.74 20.60 -14.24
CA ARG A 38 -20.54 19.21 -13.85
C ARG A 38 -19.71 18.51 -14.92
N ILE A 39 -18.56 18.01 -14.54
CA ILE A 39 -17.60 17.37 -15.43
C ILE A 39 -17.52 15.90 -15.02
N THR A 40 -18.06 15.03 -15.87
CA THR A 40 -18.00 13.59 -15.68
C THR A 40 -16.77 13.06 -16.41
N THR A 41 -15.94 12.31 -15.68
CA THR A 41 -14.82 11.54 -16.22
C THR A 41 -15.03 10.07 -15.86
N PRO A 42 -14.26 9.15 -16.46
CA PRO A 42 -14.36 7.74 -16.10
C PRO A 42 -14.02 7.42 -14.64
N TYR A 43 -13.31 8.28 -13.90
CA TYR A 43 -12.95 7.99 -12.51
C TYR A 43 -13.65 8.86 -11.48
N LYS A 44 -14.19 10.02 -11.90
CA LYS A 44 -14.70 11.04 -10.98
C LYS A 44 -15.69 11.97 -11.66
N ILE A 45 -16.62 12.50 -10.86
CA ILE A 45 -17.47 13.63 -11.22
C ILE A 45 -16.96 14.85 -10.45
N LEU A 46 -16.64 15.91 -11.17
CA LEU A 46 -16.19 17.19 -10.63
C LEU A 46 -17.33 18.20 -10.77
N VAL A 47 -17.53 19.04 -9.75
CA VAL A 47 -18.53 20.12 -9.77
C VAL A 47 -17.81 21.43 -9.50
N VAL A 48 -18.00 22.41 -10.38
CA VAL A 48 -17.48 23.77 -10.25
C VAL A 48 -18.66 24.73 -10.27
N SER A 49 -19.01 25.27 -9.11
CA SER A 49 -20.11 26.22 -8.98
C SER A 49 -19.67 27.64 -9.39
N ASN A 50 -20.61 28.42 -9.92
CA ASN A 50 -20.42 29.85 -10.23
C ASN A 50 -19.23 30.14 -11.16
N ALA A 51 -18.94 29.23 -12.10
CA ALA A 51 -17.93 29.50 -13.13
C ALA A 51 -18.42 30.62 -14.05
N VAL A 52 -17.49 31.40 -14.59
CA VAL A 52 -17.79 32.61 -15.38
C VAL A 52 -17.49 32.36 -16.86
N ALA A 53 -18.40 32.75 -17.75
CA ALA A 53 -18.18 32.69 -19.19
C ALA A 53 -16.90 33.43 -19.62
N ALA A 54 -16.28 32.98 -20.72
CA ALA A 54 -15.02 33.49 -21.26
C ALA A 54 -13.83 33.43 -20.30
N THR A 55 -13.91 32.62 -19.24
CA THR A 55 -12.78 32.32 -18.35
C THR A 55 -12.31 30.89 -18.55
N ARG A 56 -11.07 30.63 -18.12
CA ARG A 56 -10.48 29.29 -18.15
C ARG A 56 -10.94 28.48 -16.94
N LEU A 57 -11.46 27.28 -17.18
CA LEU A 57 -11.65 26.27 -16.14
C LEU A 57 -10.46 25.32 -16.17
N PHE A 58 -9.64 25.37 -15.12
CA PHE A 58 -8.45 24.54 -14.96
C PHE A 58 -8.52 23.76 -13.65
N LEU A 59 -8.63 22.43 -13.75
CA LEU A 59 -8.66 21.52 -12.61
C LEU A 59 -7.53 20.51 -12.76
N THR A 60 -6.71 20.36 -11.72
CA THR A 60 -5.68 19.32 -11.64
C THR A 60 -5.75 18.66 -10.26
N GLU A 61 -5.75 17.33 -10.24
CA GLU A 61 -5.60 16.52 -9.03
C GLU A 61 -4.42 15.57 -9.25
N ASP A 62 -3.38 15.74 -8.44
CA ASP A 62 -2.15 14.93 -8.48
C ASP A 62 -2.03 14.14 -7.18
N VAL A 63 -1.83 12.82 -7.27
CA VAL A 63 -1.61 11.94 -6.11
C VAL A 63 -0.28 11.23 -6.25
N GLY A 64 0.55 11.26 -5.21
CA GLY A 64 1.87 10.63 -5.20
C GLY A 64 3.03 11.53 -5.64
N LEU A 65 2.79 12.81 -5.88
CA LEU A 65 3.83 13.78 -6.22
C LEU A 65 4.57 14.20 -4.94
N THR A 66 5.68 13.53 -4.60
CA THR A 66 6.61 13.97 -3.55
C THR A 66 8.00 14.16 -4.14
N PRO A 67 8.68 15.31 -3.90
CA PRO A 67 10.03 15.53 -4.40
C PRO A 67 11.05 14.64 -3.65
N PRO A 68 12.10 14.15 -4.33
CA PRO A 68 13.24 13.50 -3.70
C PRO A 68 13.94 14.42 -2.67
N PRO A 69 14.65 13.87 -1.66
CA PRO A 69 15.02 12.46 -1.50
C PRO A 69 14.05 11.73 -0.56
N ALA A 70 12.95 11.19 -1.09
CA ALA A 70 12.11 10.27 -0.35
C ALA A 70 12.74 8.87 -0.48
N SER A 71 13.63 8.53 0.45
CA SER A 71 14.44 7.32 0.43
C SER A 71 13.66 6.01 0.32
N GLU A 72 12.36 5.96 0.58
CA GLU A 72 11.54 4.75 0.44
C GLU A 72 10.05 5.08 0.21
N ALA A 73 9.61 5.67 -0.92
CA ALA A 73 8.16 5.74 -1.23
C ALA A 73 7.72 6.24 -2.63
N ASN A 74 8.60 6.44 -3.63
CA ASN A 74 8.17 7.13 -4.88
C ASN A 74 7.04 6.42 -5.66
N PHE A 75 6.78 5.13 -5.42
CA PHE A 75 5.59 4.44 -5.93
C PHE A 75 4.46 4.32 -4.90
N ASN A 76 4.75 4.15 -3.62
CA ASN A 76 3.75 3.83 -2.58
C ASN A 76 2.65 4.89 -2.49
N LEU A 77 3.02 6.17 -2.59
CA LEU A 77 2.03 7.24 -2.54
C LEU A 77 1.13 7.28 -3.79
N SER A 78 1.66 6.88 -4.94
CA SER A 78 0.84 6.70 -6.16
C SER A 78 -0.13 5.51 -6.04
N LEU A 79 0.17 4.51 -5.19
CA LEU A 79 -0.74 3.39 -4.91
C LEU A 79 -1.96 3.80 -4.08
N HIS A 80 -1.91 4.93 -3.38
CA HIS A 80 -3.08 5.52 -2.71
C HIS A 80 -4.00 6.29 -3.65
N SER A 81 -3.66 6.34 -4.95
CA SER A 81 -4.55 6.93 -5.93
C SER A 81 -5.88 6.19 -5.97
N LYS A 82 -6.95 6.98 -6.08
CA LYS A 82 -8.29 6.44 -6.34
C LYS A 82 -8.48 6.04 -7.81
N TYR A 83 -7.46 6.20 -8.64
CA TYR A 83 -7.53 5.88 -10.06
C TYR A 83 -7.19 4.40 -10.28
N GLY A 84 -8.22 3.56 -10.16
CA GLY A 84 -8.19 2.13 -10.45
C GLY A 84 -9.60 1.53 -10.33
N PRO A 85 -9.92 0.42 -11.03
CA PRO A 85 -9.10 -0.32 -12.01
C PRO A 85 -8.81 0.48 -13.28
N TYR A 86 -7.77 0.11 -14.03
CA TYR A 86 -7.39 0.80 -15.27
C TYR A 86 -8.47 0.67 -16.34
N LEU A 87 -8.75 1.77 -17.05
CA LEU A 87 -9.59 1.74 -18.25
C LEU A 87 -8.96 0.87 -19.34
N LEU A 88 -9.79 0.10 -20.02
CA LEU A 88 -9.37 -0.81 -21.09
C LEU A 88 -10.06 -0.43 -22.40
N PRO A 89 -9.41 -0.65 -23.56
CA PRO A 89 -10.05 -0.39 -24.85
C PRO A 89 -11.25 -1.31 -25.07
N SER A 90 -12.28 -0.79 -25.74
CA SER A 90 -13.47 -1.56 -26.14
C SER A 90 -14.00 -1.11 -27.50
N ASN A 91 -14.69 -2.00 -28.23
CA ASN A 91 -15.40 -1.62 -29.46
C ASN A 91 -16.65 -0.78 -29.19
N THR A 92 -17.22 -0.88 -27.98
CA THR A 92 -18.40 -0.13 -27.55
C THR A 92 -18.17 0.46 -26.16
N ARG A 93 -18.80 1.60 -25.86
CA ARG A 93 -18.68 2.23 -24.53
C ARG A 93 -19.15 1.25 -23.45
N GLY A 94 -18.27 0.96 -22.49
CA GLY A 94 -18.55 0.00 -21.40
C GLY A 94 -18.71 -1.45 -21.86
N GLY A 95 -18.35 -1.77 -23.09
CA GLY A 95 -18.43 -3.12 -23.65
C GLY A 95 -17.30 -4.04 -23.18
N ALA A 96 -17.15 -5.15 -23.91
CA ALA A 96 -16.07 -6.11 -23.68
C ALA A 96 -14.70 -5.49 -23.95
N GLU A 97 -13.72 -5.88 -23.15
CA GLU A 97 -12.32 -5.48 -23.31
C GLU A 97 -11.75 -6.00 -24.63
N LEU A 98 -10.92 -5.20 -25.30
CA LEU A 98 -10.12 -5.67 -26.43
C LEU A 98 -8.83 -6.33 -25.94
N PRO A 99 -8.28 -7.29 -26.71
CA PRO A 99 -6.98 -7.87 -26.41
C PRO A 99 -5.87 -6.81 -26.47
N PRO A 100 -4.75 -7.04 -25.77
CA PRO A 100 -3.60 -6.15 -25.84
C PRO A 100 -2.99 -6.11 -27.24
N VAL A 101 -2.30 -5.01 -27.55
CA VAL A 101 -1.54 -4.87 -28.80
C VAL A 101 -0.09 -5.28 -28.55
N THR A 102 0.48 -6.07 -29.46
CA THR A 102 1.90 -6.43 -29.44
C THR A 102 2.69 -5.60 -30.44
N PHE A 103 3.77 -4.98 -29.99
CA PHE A 103 4.69 -4.22 -30.83
C PHE A 103 6.13 -4.47 -30.34
N GLU A 104 7.05 -4.82 -31.25
CA GLU A 104 8.45 -5.15 -30.93
C GLU A 104 8.62 -6.17 -29.79
N GLY A 105 7.77 -7.20 -29.75
CA GLY A 105 7.81 -8.24 -28.71
C GLY A 105 7.34 -7.80 -27.32
N ARG A 106 6.74 -6.60 -27.21
CA ARG A 106 6.19 -6.07 -25.95
C ARG A 106 4.67 -5.92 -26.06
N SER A 107 3.97 -6.06 -24.94
CA SER A 107 2.51 -5.92 -24.86
C SER A 107 2.11 -4.53 -24.35
N TYR A 108 1.10 -3.96 -24.98
CA TYR A 108 0.56 -2.63 -24.68
C TYR A 108 -0.96 -2.71 -24.49
N ILE A 109 -1.49 -1.79 -23.68
CA ILE A 109 -2.93 -1.74 -23.37
C ILE A 109 -3.78 -1.45 -24.61
N ALA A 110 -3.27 -0.65 -25.54
CA ALA A 110 -3.85 -0.34 -26.83
C ALA A 110 -2.76 0.22 -27.77
N ASP A 111 -3.06 0.31 -29.07
CA ASP A 111 -2.28 1.11 -30.01
C ASP A 111 -2.42 2.61 -29.64
N ALA A 112 -1.29 3.33 -29.56
CA ALA A 112 -1.27 4.76 -29.22
C ALA A 112 -1.95 5.64 -30.28
N ALA A 113 -2.04 5.19 -31.53
CA ALA A 113 -2.77 5.88 -32.59
C ALA A 113 -4.29 5.61 -32.52
N ARG A 114 -4.74 4.65 -31.71
CA ARG A 114 -6.16 4.33 -31.58
C ARG A 114 -6.88 5.46 -30.86
N ILE A 115 -7.92 5.96 -31.52
CA ILE A 115 -8.98 6.77 -30.94
C ILE A 115 -10.21 5.89 -30.90
N GLY A 116 -10.75 5.61 -29.72
CA GLY A 116 -11.92 4.73 -29.63
C GLY A 116 -12.49 4.57 -28.22
N LYS A 117 -13.54 3.78 -28.11
CA LYS A 117 -14.28 3.59 -26.86
C LYS A 117 -13.47 2.81 -25.81
N ILE A 118 -13.91 2.92 -24.57
CA ILE A 118 -13.29 2.33 -23.38
C ILE A 118 -14.30 1.62 -22.48
N THR A 119 -13.80 0.80 -21.58
CA THR A 119 -14.54 0.13 -20.50
C THR A 119 -13.75 0.18 -19.19
N GLY A 120 -14.36 -0.25 -18.08
CA GLY A 120 -13.67 -0.40 -16.78
C GLY A 120 -13.85 0.74 -15.79
N SER A 121 -14.68 1.76 -16.07
CA SER A 121 -14.98 2.80 -15.09
C SER A 121 -15.51 2.24 -13.75
N PRO A 122 -14.95 2.65 -12.60
CA PRO A 122 -15.48 2.29 -11.28
C PRO A 122 -16.82 2.96 -10.94
N LEU A 123 -17.22 4.01 -11.68
CA LEU A 123 -18.51 4.69 -11.48
C LEU A 123 -19.64 4.08 -12.35
N GLY A 124 -19.35 3.00 -13.07
CA GLY A 124 -20.27 2.28 -13.92
C GLY A 124 -20.11 2.58 -15.41
N PRO A 125 -20.63 1.71 -16.29
CA PRO A 125 -20.38 1.75 -17.73
C PRO A 125 -20.79 3.06 -18.41
N GLN A 126 -21.82 3.73 -17.88
CA GLN A 126 -22.33 5.03 -18.32
C GLN A 126 -21.36 6.19 -18.08
N THR A 127 -20.28 6.00 -17.32
CA THR A 127 -19.28 7.05 -17.07
C THR A 127 -18.00 6.86 -17.86
N ASN A 128 -17.93 5.87 -18.76
CA ASN A 128 -16.84 5.68 -19.73
C ASN A 128 -16.80 6.79 -20.81
N VAL A 129 -16.82 8.06 -20.37
CA VAL A 129 -16.90 9.27 -21.16
C VAL A 129 -16.23 10.43 -20.46
N PHE A 130 -15.93 11.45 -21.25
CA PHE A 130 -15.72 12.79 -20.76
C PHE A 130 -16.94 13.62 -21.15
N ARG A 131 -17.73 14.04 -20.16
CA ARG A 131 -18.94 14.85 -20.37
C ARG A 131 -18.84 16.14 -19.59
N ILE A 132 -19.19 17.25 -20.22
CA ILE A 132 -19.31 18.56 -19.61
C ILE A 132 -20.76 18.98 -19.69
N GLU A 133 -21.34 19.26 -18.53
CA GLU A 133 -22.67 19.84 -18.40
C GLU A 133 -22.53 21.21 -17.73
N CYS A 134 -23.28 22.20 -18.18
CA CYS A 134 -23.41 23.48 -17.49
C CYS A 134 -24.87 23.72 -17.14
N TRP A 135 -25.12 24.07 -15.89
CA TRP A 135 -26.44 24.39 -15.36
C TRP A 135 -26.40 25.80 -14.78
N ASP A 136 -27.38 26.64 -15.11
CA ASP A 136 -27.58 27.92 -14.44
C ASP A 136 -29.04 28.02 -13.95
N TYR A 137 -29.26 28.89 -12.97
CA TYR A 137 -30.61 29.22 -12.55
C TYR A 137 -31.33 30.01 -13.64
N VAL A 138 -32.59 29.68 -13.87
CA VAL A 138 -33.47 30.57 -14.62
C VAL A 138 -33.64 31.83 -13.79
N ARG A 139 -33.26 32.99 -14.33
CA ARG A 139 -33.41 34.27 -13.65
C ARG A 139 -34.41 35.16 -14.39
N ASN A 140 -35.25 35.86 -13.64
CA ASN A 140 -36.05 36.99 -14.12
C ASN A 140 -35.55 38.26 -13.42
N ASN A 141 -34.99 39.20 -14.18
CA ASN A 141 -34.33 40.41 -13.64
C ASN A 141 -33.30 40.12 -12.52
N GLY A 142 -32.52 39.06 -12.67
CA GLY A 142 -31.48 38.66 -11.71
C GLY A 142 -31.98 37.84 -10.51
N ILE A 143 -33.29 37.64 -10.36
CA ILE A 143 -33.87 36.82 -9.28
C ILE A 143 -34.12 35.39 -9.79
N PRO A 144 -33.69 34.33 -9.08
CA PRO A 144 -34.02 32.96 -9.44
C PRO A 144 -35.54 32.74 -9.51
N VAL A 145 -36.00 32.17 -10.63
CA VAL A 145 -37.39 31.72 -10.77
C VAL A 145 -37.56 30.43 -9.98
N LEU A 146 -38.62 30.34 -9.17
CA LEU A 146 -38.91 29.17 -8.34
C LEU A 146 -40.03 28.32 -8.96
N ASP A 147 -39.96 27.00 -8.77
CA ASP A 147 -41.07 26.08 -9.06
C ASP A 147 -42.21 26.24 -8.03
N PRO A 148 -43.39 25.60 -8.22
CA PRO A 148 -44.49 25.68 -7.25
C PRO A 148 -44.15 25.18 -5.84
N ALA A 149 -43.06 24.41 -5.67
CA ALA A 149 -42.57 23.94 -4.38
C ALA A 149 -41.52 24.88 -3.76
N GLY A 150 -41.19 26.00 -4.41
CA GLY A 150 -40.24 27.00 -3.93
C GLY A 150 -38.77 26.70 -4.28
N ASN A 151 -38.48 25.70 -5.12
CA ASN A 151 -37.11 25.38 -5.51
C ASN A 151 -36.68 26.20 -6.73
N PRO A 152 -35.43 26.66 -6.81
CA PRO A 152 -34.92 27.32 -8.01
C PRO A 152 -35.01 26.42 -9.24
N ILE A 153 -35.61 26.93 -10.31
CA ILE A 153 -35.63 26.28 -11.61
C ILE A 153 -34.22 26.40 -12.23
N VAL A 154 -33.66 25.27 -12.65
CA VAL A 154 -32.37 25.19 -13.33
C VAL A 154 -32.56 24.85 -14.80
N THR A 155 -31.76 25.48 -15.66
CA THR A 155 -31.70 25.17 -17.10
C THR A 155 -30.32 24.63 -17.45
N LYS A 156 -30.31 23.57 -18.27
CA LYS A 156 -29.09 23.05 -18.87
C LYS A 156 -28.66 23.93 -20.04
N LEU A 157 -27.52 24.61 -19.90
CA LEU A 157 -26.96 25.51 -20.93
C LEU A 157 -25.99 24.79 -21.86
N LEU A 158 -25.30 23.77 -21.35
CA LEU A 158 -24.34 22.97 -22.10
C LEU A 158 -24.53 21.49 -21.80
N ASP A 159 -24.46 20.68 -22.84
CA ASP A 159 -24.35 19.23 -22.76
C ASP A 159 -23.43 18.74 -23.87
N THR A 160 -22.17 18.47 -23.54
CA THR A 160 -21.22 17.95 -24.52
C THR A 160 -20.56 16.72 -23.96
N GLU A 161 -20.51 15.66 -24.76
CA GLU A 161 -19.94 14.38 -24.39
C GLU A 161 -18.97 13.93 -25.49
N VAL A 162 -17.84 13.38 -25.07
CA VAL A 162 -16.96 12.58 -25.92
C VAL A 162 -16.71 11.25 -25.24
N ASP A 163 -16.74 10.18 -26.03
CA ASP A 163 -16.56 8.81 -25.57
C ASP A 163 -15.40 8.10 -26.29
N ASP A 164 -14.67 8.83 -27.12
CA ASP A 164 -13.44 8.39 -27.75
C ASP A 164 -12.21 8.83 -26.96
N PHE A 165 -11.35 7.85 -26.68
CA PHE A 165 -10.12 8.03 -25.92
C PHE A 165 -8.94 7.42 -26.65
N THR A 166 -7.78 8.04 -26.44
CA THR A 166 -6.49 7.40 -26.66
C THR A 166 -6.02 6.79 -25.35
N LEU A 167 -5.75 5.48 -25.36
CA LEU A 167 -5.15 4.76 -24.24
C LEU A 167 -3.71 4.40 -24.60
N THR A 168 -2.78 4.66 -23.67
CA THR A 168 -1.37 4.29 -23.83
C THR A 168 -0.88 3.67 -22.54
N GLY A 169 0.07 2.75 -22.66
CA GLY A 169 0.63 2.06 -21.51
C GLY A 169 1.18 0.70 -21.88
N ARG A 170 2.33 0.35 -21.30
CA ARG A 170 2.92 -0.98 -21.42
C ARG A 170 2.34 -1.90 -20.35
N ILE A 171 2.01 -3.12 -20.74
CA ILE A 171 1.55 -4.13 -19.80
C ILE A 171 2.76 -4.83 -19.19
N LYS A 172 2.79 -4.92 -17.86
CA LYS A 172 3.72 -5.79 -17.15
C LYS A 172 3.19 -7.23 -17.19
N THR A 173 3.85 -8.06 -17.98
CA THR A 173 3.53 -9.49 -18.11
C THR A 173 4.30 -10.35 -17.12
N ASP A 174 5.35 -9.81 -16.50
CA ASP A 174 6.09 -10.50 -15.47
C ASP A 174 5.26 -10.64 -14.21
N THR A 175 5.47 -11.75 -13.50
CA THR A 175 4.78 -12.01 -12.25
C THR A 175 5.10 -10.93 -11.22
N ILE A 176 4.08 -10.47 -10.52
CA ILE A 176 4.23 -9.48 -9.45
C ILE A 176 4.43 -10.23 -8.13
N PRO A 177 5.42 -9.81 -7.30
CA PRO A 177 5.61 -10.36 -5.96
C PRO A 177 4.34 -10.36 -5.14
N ASP A 178 4.20 -11.37 -4.29
CA ASP A 178 3.09 -11.41 -3.37
C ASP A 178 3.25 -10.33 -2.29
N TYR A 179 2.12 -9.94 -1.70
CA TYR A 179 2.19 -9.20 -0.44
C TYR A 179 2.66 -10.18 0.64
N VAL A 180 3.82 -9.91 1.22
CA VAL A 180 4.41 -10.65 2.33
C VAL A 180 4.79 -9.66 3.40
N LYS A 181 4.15 -9.78 4.55
CA LYS A 181 4.51 -9.05 5.77
C LYS A 181 5.02 -10.05 6.79
N ILE A 182 6.27 -9.90 7.21
CA ILE A 182 6.79 -10.69 8.33
C ILE A 182 6.26 -10.05 9.61
N ASP A 183 5.34 -10.74 10.28
CA ASP A 183 4.71 -10.23 11.50
C ASP A 183 5.61 -10.41 12.71
N ARG A 184 6.37 -11.51 12.74
CA ARG A 184 7.34 -11.80 13.81
C ARG A 184 8.39 -12.78 13.31
N ALA A 185 9.64 -12.54 13.68
CA ALA A 185 10.70 -13.54 13.63
C ALA A 185 11.38 -13.55 14.99
N SER A 186 11.25 -14.65 15.73
CA SER A 186 11.79 -14.73 17.08
C SER A 186 12.48 -16.07 17.35
N TYR A 187 13.45 -16.07 18.25
CA TYR A 187 14.13 -17.27 18.68
C TYR A 187 13.67 -17.72 20.06
N PHE A 188 13.80 -19.02 20.30
CA PHE A 188 13.62 -19.66 21.60
C PHE A 188 14.96 -20.29 21.99
N ASN A 189 15.47 -19.98 23.18
CA ASN A 189 16.75 -20.48 23.66
C ASN A 189 16.59 -21.02 25.08
N SER A 190 16.48 -22.34 25.17
CA SER A 190 16.48 -23.07 26.42
C SER A 190 17.50 -24.22 26.36
N PRO A 191 17.81 -24.86 27.50
CA PRO A 191 18.74 -25.97 27.53
C PRO A 191 18.34 -27.15 26.62
N THR A 192 17.04 -27.35 26.37
CA THR A 192 16.50 -28.48 25.60
C THR A 192 15.88 -28.07 24.26
N ASP A 193 15.71 -26.78 24.02
CA ASP A 193 14.97 -26.27 22.88
C ASP A 193 15.58 -24.99 22.33
N LYS A 194 16.07 -25.07 21.10
CA LYS A 194 16.73 -23.99 20.37
C LYS A 194 16.16 -23.91 18.97
N ARG A 195 15.36 -22.89 18.70
CA ARG A 195 14.68 -22.73 17.42
C ARG A 195 14.42 -21.27 17.09
N VAL A 196 14.05 -21.02 15.85
CA VAL A 196 13.49 -19.76 15.34
C VAL A 196 12.09 -20.03 14.81
N ASP A 197 11.14 -19.24 15.28
CA ASP A 197 9.73 -19.23 14.90
C ASP A 197 9.44 -17.97 14.08
N VAL A 198 8.80 -18.14 12.92
CA VAL A 198 8.50 -17.04 12.00
C VAL A 198 7.02 -17.05 11.63
N PHE A 199 6.39 -15.89 11.77
CA PHE A 199 5.00 -15.63 11.45
C PHE A 199 4.93 -14.62 10.32
N VAL A 200 4.13 -14.94 9.30
CA VAL A 200 3.99 -14.14 8.09
C VAL A 200 2.52 -13.97 7.76
N THR A 201 2.14 -12.77 7.31
CA THR A 201 0.87 -12.51 6.66
C THR A 201 1.09 -12.39 5.16
N SER A 202 0.45 -13.29 4.40
CA SER A 202 0.43 -13.27 2.94
C SER A 202 -0.94 -13.73 2.43
N PRO A 203 -1.85 -12.79 2.09
CA PRO A 203 -3.14 -13.14 1.51
C PRO A 203 -2.96 -13.73 0.10
N ALA A 204 -3.96 -14.48 -0.37
CA ALA A 204 -3.99 -14.91 -1.76
C ALA A 204 -4.06 -13.67 -2.68
N SER A 205 -3.33 -13.71 -3.78
CA SER A 205 -3.24 -12.61 -4.74
C SER A 205 -3.85 -13.00 -6.08
N LEU A 206 -4.30 -12.01 -6.85
CA LEU A 206 -4.66 -12.24 -8.24
C LEU A 206 -3.38 -12.36 -9.05
N THR A 207 -3.30 -13.38 -9.90
CA THR A 207 -2.27 -13.37 -10.95
C THR A 207 -2.56 -12.26 -11.94
N ASN A 208 -1.49 -11.69 -12.50
CA ASN A 208 -1.63 -10.75 -13.60
C ASN A 208 -2.41 -11.40 -14.75
N ARG A 209 -3.25 -10.61 -15.41
CA ARG A 209 -3.96 -11.04 -16.62
C ARG A 209 -3.70 -10.05 -17.74
N LEU A 210 -3.79 -10.55 -18.96
CA LEU A 210 -3.89 -9.69 -20.13
C LEU A 210 -5.34 -9.20 -20.28
N PRO A 211 -5.56 -7.99 -20.84
CA PRO A 211 -6.89 -7.55 -21.26
C PRO A 211 -7.60 -8.62 -22.11
N ALA A 212 -8.92 -8.69 -21.97
CA ALA A 212 -9.79 -9.70 -22.57
C ALA A 212 -9.60 -11.15 -22.06
N GLN A 213 -8.62 -11.43 -21.19
CA GLN A 213 -8.55 -12.70 -20.48
C GLN A 213 -9.47 -12.68 -19.25
N PRO A 214 -10.05 -13.82 -18.85
CA PRO A 214 -10.84 -13.91 -17.63
C PRO A 214 -10.00 -13.51 -16.41
N PHE A 215 -10.67 -12.99 -15.39
CA PHE A 215 -10.02 -12.80 -14.09
C PHE A 215 -9.58 -14.14 -13.54
N SER A 216 -8.31 -14.22 -13.17
CA SER A 216 -7.79 -15.39 -12.49
C SER A 216 -8.42 -15.50 -11.10
N THR A 217 -8.56 -16.72 -10.60
CA THR A 217 -8.89 -16.95 -9.20
C THR A 217 -7.75 -16.45 -8.32
N LEU A 218 -8.06 -16.04 -7.09
CA LEU A 218 -7.03 -15.75 -6.09
C LEU A 218 -6.16 -16.98 -5.87
N VAL A 219 -4.84 -16.84 -5.98
CA VAL A 219 -3.86 -17.90 -5.78
C VAL A 219 -3.08 -17.64 -4.49
N ALA A 220 -3.13 -18.59 -3.56
CA ALA A 220 -2.27 -18.60 -2.40
C ALA A 220 -0.98 -19.36 -2.73
N ARG A 221 0.10 -18.63 -3.01
CA ARG A 221 1.39 -19.25 -3.31
C ARG A 221 2.10 -19.73 -2.03
N PRO A 222 2.92 -20.80 -2.12
CA PRO A 222 3.74 -21.24 -1.00
C PRO A 222 4.77 -20.17 -0.64
N ILE A 223 5.00 -19.96 0.65
CA ILE A 223 6.06 -19.10 1.18
C ILE A 223 7.10 -19.99 1.82
N THR A 224 8.38 -19.67 1.63
CA THR A 224 9.51 -20.46 2.13
C THR A 224 10.32 -19.64 3.13
N LEU A 225 10.56 -20.19 4.32
CA LEU A 225 11.48 -19.65 5.32
C LEU A 225 12.88 -20.23 5.12
N TYR A 226 13.91 -19.40 5.20
CA TYR A 226 15.28 -19.81 5.41
C TYR A 226 15.79 -19.22 6.74
N PRO A 227 16.25 -20.05 7.70
CA PRO A 227 16.73 -19.60 9.00
C PRO A 227 18.16 -19.04 8.94
N ALA A 228 18.40 -18.12 7.99
CA ALA A 228 19.67 -17.46 7.76
C ALA A 228 19.44 -16.12 7.03
N PRO A 229 20.37 -15.16 7.13
CA PRO A 229 20.30 -13.91 6.38
C PRO A 229 20.39 -14.17 4.86
N PRO A 230 19.80 -13.29 4.03
CA PRO A 230 19.85 -13.45 2.58
C PRO A 230 21.28 -13.27 2.06
N GLN A 231 21.58 -13.89 0.93
CA GLN A 231 22.78 -13.51 0.17
C GLN A 231 22.57 -12.16 -0.47
N THR A 232 23.63 -11.35 -0.44
CA THR A 232 23.67 -10.04 -1.06
C THR A 232 24.62 -10.11 -2.25
N ASN A 233 24.08 -10.06 -3.46
CA ASN A 233 24.87 -10.06 -4.69
C ASN A 233 24.85 -8.66 -5.30
N THR A 234 26.02 -8.05 -5.46
CA THR A 234 26.14 -6.79 -6.20
C THR A 234 26.34 -7.12 -7.68
N LEU A 235 25.36 -6.77 -8.51
CA LEU A 235 25.48 -6.88 -9.96
C LEU A 235 26.55 -5.92 -10.48
N ILE A 236 27.08 -6.18 -11.68
CA ILE A 236 28.05 -5.31 -12.38
C ILE A 236 27.51 -3.87 -12.54
N THR A 237 26.19 -3.70 -12.53
CA THR A 237 25.50 -2.40 -12.56
C THR A 237 25.50 -1.65 -11.23
N GLY A 238 26.15 -2.19 -10.19
CA GLY A 238 26.11 -1.66 -8.82
C GLY A 238 24.81 -1.94 -8.08
N THR A 239 23.86 -2.62 -8.71
CA THR A 239 22.56 -2.97 -8.10
C THR A 239 22.71 -4.17 -7.17
N THR A 240 22.32 -4.00 -5.92
CA THR A 240 22.26 -5.10 -4.95
C THR A 240 20.99 -5.92 -5.15
N VAL A 241 21.15 -7.23 -5.34
CA VAL A 241 20.06 -8.20 -5.44
C VAL A 241 20.16 -9.18 -4.28
N LEU A 242 19.02 -9.43 -3.63
CA LEU A 242 18.91 -10.45 -2.59
C LEU A 242 18.67 -11.82 -3.21
N ALA A 243 19.30 -12.84 -2.65
CA ALA A 243 19.09 -14.23 -3.02
C ALA A 243 18.92 -15.10 -1.75
N PRO A 244 18.30 -16.29 -1.86
CA PRO A 244 18.27 -17.23 -0.76
C PRO A 244 19.66 -17.58 -0.24
N PRO A 245 19.83 -17.82 1.07
CA PRO A 245 21.09 -18.25 1.64
C PRO A 245 21.60 -19.55 1.03
N ALA A 246 22.84 -19.57 0.52
CA ALA A 246 23.42 -20.78 -0.07
C ALA A 246 23.63 -21.87 0.99
N GLY A 247 23.32 -23.11 0.62
CA GLY A 247 23.49 -24.28 1.48
C GLY A 247 22.49 -24.38 2.64
N VAL A 248 21.54 -23.45 2.76
CA VAL A 248 20.49 -23.48 3.78
C VAL A 248 19.20 -24.02 3.14
N PRO A 249 18.68 -25.17 3.60
CA PRO A 249 17.42 -25.70 3.06
C PRO A 249 16.25 -24.79 3.45
N GLY A 250 15.36 -24.55 2.48
CA GLY A 250 14.13 -23.81 2.70
C GLY A 250 13.05 -24.66 3.39
N ILE A 251 12.23 -24.01 4.21
CA ILE A 251 11.12 -24.60 4.95
C ILE A 251 9.83 -23.98 4.42
N VAL A 252 9.00 -24.77 3.75
CA VAL A 252 7.68 -24.28 3.30
C VAL A 252 6.81 -24.00 4.52
N MET A 253 6.31 -22.77 4.64
CA MET A 253 5.51 -22.35 5.78
C MET A 253 4.12 -22.99 5.75
N ALA A 254 3.65 -23.44 6.91
CA ALA A 254 2.29 -23.93 7.10
C ALA A 254 1.31 -22.74 7.03
N ARG A 255 0.22 -22.89 6.28
CA ARG A 255 -0.74 -21.81 5.99
C ARG A 255 -2.09 -22.08 6.65
N ASN A 256 -2.65 -21.05 7.29
CA ASN A 256 -4.04 -20.98 7.74
C ASN A 256 -4.64 -19.64 7.29
N GLY A 257 -5.40 -19.67 6.18
CA GLY A 257 -5.87 -18.44 5.53
C GLY A 257 -4.71 -17.57 5.02
N SER A 258 -4.65 -16.31 5.45
CA SER A 258 -3.56 -15.38 5.15
C SER A 258 -2.39 -15.48 6.12
N SER A 259 -2.52 -16.21 7.23
CA SER A 259 -1.46 -16.35 8.23
C SER A 259 -0.63 -17.60 7.93
N LEU A 260 0.69 -17.46 8.04
CA LEU A 260 1.64 -18.52 7.81
C LEU A 260 2.60 -18.63 8.99
N PHE A 261 3.02 -19.85 9.27
CA PHE A 261 3.95 -20.18 10.34
C PHE A 261 5.01 -21.15 9.84
N ALA A 262 6.26 -20.91 10.18
CA ALA A 262 7.31 -21.91 10.09
C ALA A 262 8.21 -21.86 11.31
N GLN A 263 8.73 -23.03 11.63
CA GLN A 263 9.72 -23.23 12.67
C GLN A 263 10.97 -23.83 12.04
N SER A 264 12.12 -23.30 12.39
CA SER A 264 13.40 -23.91 12.00
C SER A 264 13.65 -25.23 12.75
N PRO A 265 14.33 -26.19 12.12
CA PRO A 265 14.87 -27.35 12.82
C PRO A 265 15.72 -26.91 14.02
N GLN A 266 15.85 -27.76 15.04
CA GLN A 266 16.63 -27.42 16.22
C GLN A 266 18.06 -27.00 15.87
N ILE A 267 18.44 -25.81 16.33
CA ILE A 267 19.74 -25.19 16.09
C ILE A 267 20.75 -25.80 17.06
N LYS A 268 21.55 -26.75 16.56
CA LYS A 268 22.51 -27.51 17.38
C LYS A 268 23.68 -26.68 17.91
N THR A 269 24.08 -25.63 17.20
CA THR A 269 25.31 -24.86 17.50
C THR A 269 25.10 -23.74 18.51
N GLY A 270 23.86 -23.47 18.95
CA GLY A 270 23.55 -22.39 19.89
C GLY A 270 23.75 -20.97 19.35
N ILE A 271 24.14 -20.82 18.08
CA ILE A 271 24.26 -19.52 17.42
C ILE A 271 22.98 -19.29 16.63
N PHE A 272 22.19 -18.31 17.06
CA PHE A 272 20.99 -17.89 16.35
C PHE A 272 21.35 -16.92 15.22
N PRO A 273 20.68 -17.01 14.06
CA PRO A 273 20.86 -16.02 13.01
C PRO A 273 20.32 -14.67 13.48
N GLN A 274 21.02 -13.58 13.17
CA GLN A 274 20.55 -12.22 13.47
C GLN A 274 19.36 -11.81 12.58
N GLU A 275 19.26 -12.40 11.39
CA GLU A 275 18.18 -12.19 10.43
C GLU A 275 17.73 -13.51 9.81
N VAL A 276 16.46 -13.57 9.42
CA VAL A 276 15.91 -14.65 8.57
C VAL A 276 15.54 -14.13 7.20
N THR A 277 15.49 -15.06 6.25
CA THR A 277 15.01 -14.80 4.89
C THR A 277 13.66 -15.47 4.68
N VAL A 278 12.69 -14.73 4.17
CA VAL A 278 11.40 -15.26 3.70
C VAL A 278 11.34 -15.04 2.19
N MET A 279 10.95 -16.08 1.45
CA MET A 279 10.81 -16.05 0.00
C MET A 279 9.38 -16.36 -0.41
N ASP A 280 8.80 -15.54 -1.28
CA ASP A 280 7.49 -15.83 -1.84
C ASP A 280 7.52 -16.92 -2.92
N GLY A 281 6.35 -17.29 -3.46
CA GLY A 281 6.26 -18.34 -4.47
C GLY A 281 6.80 -17.96 -5.84
N ILE A 282 7.29 -16.74 -6.03
CA ILE A 282 7.92 -16.28 -7.28
C ILE A 282 9.38 -15.85 -7.11
N GLY A 283 9.92 -16.00 -5.90
CA GLY A 283 11.32 -15.73 -5.59
C GLY A 283 11.61 -14.33 -5.04
N ALA A 284 10.60 -13.53 -4.71
CA ALA A 284 10.83 -12.25 -4.03
C ALA A 284 11.30 -12.50 -2.59
N ILE A 285 12.31 -11.74 -2.15
CA ILE A 285 13.00 -11.95 -0.88
C ILE A 285 12.66 -10.84 0.12
N TYR A 286 12.30 -11.27 1.33
CA TYR A 286 12.00 -10.43 2.48
C TYR A 286 12.94 -10.84 3.62
N ARG A 287 13.33 -9.89 4.46
CA ARG A 287 14.18 -10.14 5.63
C ARG A 287 13.55 -9.59 6.90
N ALA A 288 13.80 -10.25 8.01
CA ALA A 288 13.43 -9.75 9.33
C ALA A 288 14.55 -10.04 10.33
N ARG A 289 14.76 -9.11 11.26
CA ARG A 289 15.61 -9.34 12.41
C ARG A 289 14.99 -10.39 13.31
N VAL A 290 15.83 -11.26 13.86
CA VAL A 290 15.43 -12.26 14.83
C VAL A 290 15.69 -11.70 16.21
N THR A 291 14.64 -11.59 17.02
CA THR A 291 14.73 -11.17 18.42
C THR A 291 14.33 -12.31 19.33
N ASP A 292 14.47 -12.15 20.65
CA ASP A 292 13.78 -13.04 21.57
C ASP A 292 12.24 -12.82 21.50
N SER A 293 11.49 -13.62 22.24
CA SER A 293 10.05 -13.42 22.45
C SER A 293 9.81 -13.06 23.90
N LEU A 294 8.94 -12.08 24.13
CA LEU A 294 8.52 -11.69 25.47
C LEU A 294 7.18 -12.32 25.81
N TYR A 295 7.11 -13.01 26.95
CA TYR A 295 5.88 -13.53 27.52
C TYR A 295 5.52 -12.73 28.76
N ILE A 296 4.42 -11.98 28.66
CA ILE A 296 3.87 -11.18 29.76
C ILE A 296 2.87 -12.06 30.50
N SER A 297 3.15 -12.41 31.76
CA SER A 297 2.24 -13.21 32.58
C SER A 297 1.21 -12.37 33.31
N THR A 298 1.62 -11.20 33.81
CA THR A 298 0.79 -10.36 34.69
C THR A 298 1.06 -8.88 34.42
N ILE A 299 0.00 -8.08 34.31
CA ILE A 299 0.04 -6.61 34.43
C ILE A 299 -1.07 -6.21 35.39
N ASN A 300 -0.72 -5.53 36.49
CA ASN A 300 -1.68 -5.11 37.48
C ASN A 300 -1.35 -3.71 38.01
N TYR A 301 -2.34 -2.81 38.05
CA TYR A 301 -2.20 -1.50 38.67
C TYR A 301 -3.06 -1.41 39.94
N SER A 302 -2.44 -1.01 41.04
CA SER A 302 -3.10 -0.77 42.33
C SER A 302 -3.24 0.75 42.55
N PRO A 303 -4.47 1.31 42.52
CA PRO A 303 -4.68 2.73 42.80
C PRO A 303 -4.36 3.11 44.25
N ALA A 304 -4.56 2.20 45.21
CA ALA A 304 -4.33 2.46 46.63
C ALA A 304 -2.85 2.69 46.95
N SER A 305 -1.96 1.96 46.27
CA SER A 305 -0.51 2.09 46.42
C SER A 305 0.16 2.82 45.25
N GLN A 306 -0.61 3.28 44.26
CA GLN A 306 -0.11 3.90 43.03
C GLN A 306 1.02 3.08 42.40
N THR A 307 0.83 1.76 42.30
CA THR A 307 1.85 0.80 41.88
C THR A 307 1.41 0.02 40.66
N LEU A 308 2.24 0.01 39.61
CA LEU A 308 2.14 -0.89 38.47
C LEU A 308 3.10 -2.07 38.67
N SER A 309 2.56 -3.28 38.72
CA SER A 309 3.30 -4.54 38.79
C SER A 309 3.23 -5.24 37.43
N VAL A 310 4.40 -5.54 36.86
CA VAL A 310 4.52 -6.23 35.57
C VAL A 310 5.41 -7.45 35.75
N GLU A 311 4.95 -8.59 35.25
CA GLU A 311 5.73 -9.83 35.19
C GLU A 311 5.91 -10.22 33.73
N SER A 312 7.17 -10.38 33.32
CA SER A 312 7.52 -10.74 31.96
C SER A 312 8.83 -11.53 31.92
N ILE A 313 8.88 -12.50 31.01
CA ILE A 313 10.07 -13.32 30.77
C ILE A 313 10.42 -13.34 29.28
N SER A 314 11.71 -13.50 29.01
CA SER A 314 12.21 -13.75 27.66
C SER A 314 12.16 -15.24 27.32
N SER A 315 12.02 -15.56 26.04
CA SER A 315 12.24 -16.90 25.50
C SER A 315 13.71 -17.34 25.54
N ASP A 316 14.65 -16.45 25.84
CA ASP A 316 16.03 -16.80 26.15
C ASP A 316 16.21 -17.04 27.65
N THR A 317 16.26 -18.32 28.02
CA THR A 317 16.47 -18.76 29.41
C THR A 317 17.93 -19.14 29.70
N VAL A 318 18.77 -19.22 28.66
CA VAL A 318 20.18 -19.59 28.79
C VAL A 318 21.04 -18.33 28.98
N THR A 319 20.73 -17.29 28.22
CA THR A 319 21.34 -15.96 28.28
C THR A 319 20.23 -14.90 28.33
N PRO A 320 19.51 -14.76 29.47
CA PRO A 320 18.36 -13.87 29.52
C PRO A 320 18.74 -12.41 29.24
N PRO A 321 18.04 -11.73 28.32
CA PRO A 321 18.25 -10.30 28.08
C PRO A 321 17.81 -9.46 29.27
N VAL A 322 18.35 -8.24 29.35
CA VAL A 322 17.81 -7.21 30.22
C VAL A 322 16.46 -6.76 29.65
N LEU A 323 15.41 -6.79 30.46
CA LEU A 323 14.10 -6.25 30.09
C LEU A 323 13.89 -4.88 30.70
N SER A 324 13.25 -3.98 29.96
CA SER A 324 12.87 -2.66 30.43
C SER A 324 11.46 -2.27 30.03
N LEU A 325 10.84 -1.38 30.81
CA LEU A 325 9.56 -0.76 30.50
C LEU A 325 9.75 0.49 29.62
N SER A 326 8.79 0.69 28.73
CA SER A 326 8.66 1.84 27.84
C SER A 326 7.21 2.32 27.84
N GLY A 327 6.97 3.56 27.40
CA GLY A 327 5.63 4.16 27.34
C GLY A 327 5.10 4.70 28.68
N VAL A 328 5.89 4.65 29.75
CA VAL A 328 5.55 5.20 31.07
C VAL A 328 6.52 6.33 31.43
N GLU A 329 6.00 7.54 31.63
CA GLU A 329 6.79 8.67 32.13
C GLU A 329 7.06 8.47 33.63
N THR A 330 8.29 8.08 33.98
CA THR A 330 8.69 7.87 35.37
C THR A 330 10.17 8.17 35.57
N THR A 331 10.53 8.60 36.78
CA THR A 331 11.93 8.72 37.23
C THR A 331 12.44 7.45 37.90
N ALA A 332 11.55 6.50 38.19
CA ALA A 332 11.91 5.22 38.79
C ALA A 332 12.61 4.29 37.79
N PRO A 333 13.43 3.34 38.26
CA PRO A 333 14.06 2.35 37.39
C PRO A 333 12.99 1.55 36.62
N THR A 334 13.13 1.47 35.31
CA THR A 334 12.22 0.71 34.43
C THR A 334 12.75 -0.69 34.11
N ILE A 335 13.82 -1.13 34.77
CA ILE A 335 14.49 -2.41 34.49
C ILE A 335 13.89 -3.52 35.37
N PHE A 336 13.56 -4.65 34.76
CA PHE A 336 13.01 -5.81 35.46
C PHE A 336 14.09 -6.50 36.30
N GLN A 337 13.69 -7.00 37.46
CA GLN A 337 14.52 -7.81 38.35
C GLN A 337 13.88 -9.20 38.47
N ASN A 338 14.57 -10.24 38.01
CA ASN A 338 14.06 -11.62 37.97
C ASN A 338 12.69 -11.74 37.29
N GLY A 339 12.48 -11.00 36.20
CA GLY A 339 11.23 -11.01 35.44
C GLY A 339 10.09 -10.21 36.07
N VAL A 340 10.34 -9.47 37.15
CA VAL A 340 9.33 -8.63 37.81
C VAL A 340 9.76 -7.16 37.83
N LEU A 341 8.82 -6.27 37.56
CA LEU A 341 8.97 -4.83 37.71
C LEU A 341 7.83 -4.28 38.57
N ASN A 342 8.16 -3.49 39.59
CA ASN A 342 7.19 -2.75 40.40
C ASN A 342 7.51 -1.25 40.30
N LEU A 343 6.65 -0.49 39.63
CA LEU A 343 6.74 0.96 39.51
C LEU A 343 5.76 1.63 40.45
N THR A 344 6.27 2.35 41.44
CA THR A 344 5.48 3.10 42.42
C THR A 344 5.40 4.58 42.07
N GLY A 345 4.40 5.29 42.60
CA GLY A 345 4.25 6.74 42.43
C GLY A 345 3.60 7.13 41.11
N LEU A 346 2.90 6.21 40.46
CA LEU A 346 2.11 6.49 39.27
C LEU A 346 0.75 7.05 39.71
N ALA A 347 0.51 8.33 39.45
CA ALA A 347 -0.73 9.00 39.87
C ALA A 347 -2.00 8.42 39.21
N ALA A 348 -1.84 7.79 38.04
CA ALA A 348 -2.89 7.13 37.28
C ALA A 348 -2.35 5.90 36.55
N VAL A 349 -3.25 5.03 36.12
CA VAL A 349 -2.91 3.89 35.26
C VAL A 349 -2.43 4.39 33.89
N PRO A 350 -1.31 3.89 33.34
CA PRO A 350 -0.92 4.19 31.96
C PRO A 350 -1.91 3.66 30.94
N ASN A 351 -2.09 4.38 29.82
CA ASN A 351 -2.96 3.93 28.73
C ASN A 351 -2.36 2.74 27.95
N GLU A 352 -1.04 2.62 27.92
CA GLU A 352 -0.28 1.58 27.23
C GLU A 352 1.05 1.37 27.96
N VAL A 353 1.56 0.13 27.94
CA VAL A 353 2.83 -0.22 28.58
C VAL A 353 3.60 -1.14 27.64
N GLY A 354 4.73 -0.68 27.12
CA GLY A 354 5.59 -1.51 26.27
C GLY A 354 6.72 -2.14 27.06
N ILE A 355 7.02 -3.42 26.85
CA ILE A 355 8.21 -4.10 27.38
C ILE A 355 9.21 -4.29 26.25
N VAL A 356 10.46 -3.89 26.49
CA VAL A 356 11.56 -3.98 25.54
C VAL A 356 12.62 -4.94 26.09
N SER A 357 13.12 -5.82 25.24
CA SER A 357 14.31 -6.64 25.50
C SER A 357 15.56 -5.97 24.97
N SER A 358 16.69 -6.12 25.67
CA SER A 358 18.02 -5.73 25.16
C SER A 358 18.42 -6.45 23.87
N TYR A 359 17.73 -7.54 23.49
CA TYR A 359 17.89 -8.22 22.21
C TYR A 359 16.86 -7.78 21.15
N GLY A 360 16.12 -6.70 21.42
CA GLY A 360 15.28 -5.99 20.45
C GLY A 360 13.83 -6.43 20.39
N ALA A 361 13.41 -7.43 21.18
CA ALA A 361 12.00 -7.81 21.26
C ALA A 361 11.16 -6.71 21.91
N TYR A 362 9.92 -6.58 21.46
CA TYR A 362 8.95 -5.61 21.95
C TYR A 362 7.57 -6.25 22.07
N ASN A 363 6.84 -5.93 23.14
CA ASN A 363 5.47 -6.37 23.36
C ASN A 363 4.71 -5.28 24.13
N THR A 364 3.44 -5.02 23.80
CA THR A 364 2.61 -3.94 24.38
C THR A 364 1.34 -4.44 25.03
#